data_AF-J7LFU1-F1
#
_entry.id   AF-J7LFU1-F1
#
_cell.length_a   1.000
_cell.length_b   1.000
_cell.length_c   1.000
_cell.angle_alpha   90.00
_cell.angle_beta   90.00
_cell.angle_gamma   90.00
#
_symmetry.space_group_name_H-M   'P 1'
#
loop_
_entity.id
_entity.type
_entity.pdbx_description
1 polymer ?
#
loop_
_entity_poly.entity_id
_entity_poly.type
_entity_poly.pdbx_seq_one_letter_code
_entity_poly.pdbx_strand_id
1 'polypeptide(L)'
;MSVSPLALLREWSSRTDGAALRGFLLIGSEPDLPEVERNVVPAAREMEASVAVLGAAAPGTEPAAVFRPERSLALIERSGPDPLPELVLLVGDEHVVAAFGGGAPGLDLDRRPWSVLRGGPEGVPWAFADLGSWLRERAATGPVPAPMAAHLNGFADRLEDLVLSCPLEDPTRVAHNIDGPLIDRLPEGPVDELCLYAPLRGADPEALRALVGRLSPVSVVLGAPDDWPVEDVEAALRSLEEIGIRAEPRRVPDGVPRHGGLVEWAVDGRRSALTIGSHPRSLVRPAEAGLVLGAIVAADPPRAPVSPVAEEGRESEVAAEVEASGWTLEVDSGIHHVRGNFTNPVPVAARIAELVAEGDAPVMVHAQGPKAWALLVWSRPTMLLASAPRGSAWRLYSVRPPATPSSRLGGEGLSQVGLVRTSAPLHRAPHRDIIAFLDTLGTDHITLLEKVGFLGKTL
;
A
#
# COMPACT_ATOMS: atom_id res chain seq x y z
N MET A 1 -2.27 0.92 4.18
CA MET A 1 -2.61 0.04 3.03
C MET A 1 -1.41 -0.82 2.71
N SER A 2 -1.54 -2.15 2.64
CA SER A 2 -0.47 -3.05 2.17
C SER A 2 -0.42 -3.04 0.65
N VAL A 3 0.57 -2.37 0.07
CA VAL A 3 0.79 -2.38 -1.39
C VAL A 3 1.69 -3.56 -1.72
N SER A 4 1.25 -4.47 -2.58
CA SER A 4 2.15 -5.48 -3.15
C SER A 4 3.27 -4.76 -3.91
N PRO A 5 4.55 -5.08 -3.68
CA PRO A 5 5.63 -4.41 -4.41
C PRO A 5 5.57 -4.57 -5.93
N LEU A 6 4.89 -5.62 -6.42
CA LEU A 6 4.60 -5.81 -7.84
C LEU A 6 3.54 -4.84 -8.38
N ALA A 7 2.63 -4.38 -7.52
CA ALA A 7 1.68 -3.34 -7.88
C ALA A 7 2.41 -2.03 -8.22
N LEU A 8 3.56 -1.74 -7.61
CA LEU A 8 4.36 -0.54 -7.93
C LEU A 8 4.91 -0.56 -9.35
N LEU A 9 5.30 -1.73 -9.86
CA LEU A 9 5.75 -1.88 -11.25
C LEU A 9 4.59 -1.67 -12.23
N ARG A 10 3.40 -2.19 -11.88
CA ARG A 10 2.18 -1.99 -12.68
C ARG A 10 1.74 -0.54 -12.66
N GLU A 11 1.74 0.11 -11.49
CA GLU A 11 1.51 1.54 -11.31
C GLU A 11 2.43 2.32 -12.24
N TRP A 12 3.74 2.05 -12.21
CA TRP A 12 4.70 2.72 -13.09
C TRP A 12 4.36 2.55 -14.58
N SER A 13 4.07 1.32 -15.02
CA SER A 13 3.73 1.02 -16.42
C SER A 13 2.45 1.73 -16.90
N SER A 14 1.56 2.07 -15.98
CA SER A 14 0.27 2.72 -16.28
C SER A 14 0.33 4.25 -16.27
N ARG A 15 1.49 4.83 -15.94
CA ARG A 15 1.68 6.29 -15.93
C ARG A 15 1.49 6.90 -17.32
N THR A 16 0.89 8.07 -17.36
CA THR A 16 0.61 8.81 -18.61
C THR A 16 1.60 9.94 -18.88
N ASP A 17 2.45 10.27 -17.91
CA ASP A 17 3.50 11.29 -18.04
C ASP A 17 4.73 10.81 -18.82
N GLY A 18 4.78 9.53 -19.20
CA GLY A 18 5.88 8.97 -19.98
C GLY A 18 7.20 8.84 -19.22
N ALA A 19 7.17 8.88 -17.87
CA ALA A 19 8.36 8.69 -17.06
C ALA A 19 9.02 7.33 -17.33
N ALA A 20 10.18 7.35 -17.98
CA ALA A 20 10.92 6.13 -18.30
C ALA A 20 11.43 5.46 -17.03
N LEU A 21 11.18 4.15 -16.90
CA LEU A 21 11.81 3.32 -15.88
C LEU A 21 13.20 2.92 -16.38
N ARG A 22 14.23 3.06 -15.55
CA ARG A 22 15.60 2.69 -15.91
C ARG A 22 16.11 1.48 -15.15
N GLY A 23 15.67 1.32 -13.90
CA GLY A 23 16.08 0.21 -13.07
C GLY A 23 14.97 -0.24 -12.14
N PHE A 24 14.90 -1.56 -11.95
CA PHE A 24 14.12 -2.22 -10.92
C PHE A 24 15.05 -3.07 -10.06
N LEU A 25 15.12 -2.80 -8.77
CA LEU A 25 15.90 -3.54 -7.79
C LEU A 25 14.96 -4.21 -6.79
N LEU A 26 15.20 -5.49 -6.53
CA LEU A 26 14.52 -6.26 -5.50
C LEU A 26 15.58 -6.87 -4.58
N ILE A 27 15.48 -6.61 -3.29
CA ILE A 27 16.29 -7.23 -2.25
C ILE A 27 15.34 -7.93 -1.28
N GLY A 28 15.62 -9.19 -0.95
CA GLY A 28 14.80 -9.94 -0.01
C GLY A 28 15.43 -11.24 0.43
N SER A 29 15.03 -11.76 1.59
CA SER A 29 15.59 -13.02 2.10
C SER A 29 15.04 -14.24 1.36
N GLU A 30 13.80 -14.16 0.86
CA GLU A 30 13.10 -15.25 0.19
C GLU A 30 12.39 -14.76 -1.08
N PRO A 31 13.11 -14.23 -2.09
CA PRO A 31 12.47 -13.73 -3.29
C PRO A 31 11.83 -14.88 -4.09
N ASP A 32 10.58 -14.70 -4.53
CA ASP A 32 9.93 -15.63 -5.45
C ASP A 32 10.51 -15.45 -6.86
N LEU A 33 11.63 -16.13 -7.12
CA LEU A 33 12.31 -16.02 -8.41
C LEU A 33 11.41 -16.45 -9.59
N PRO A 34 10.66 -17.57 -9.55
CA PRO A 34 9.70 -17.89 -10.60
C PRO A 34 8.73 -16.75 -10.91
N GLU A 35 8.21 -16.07 -9.89
CA GLU A 35 7.30 -14.94 -10.07
C GLU A 35 7.99 -13.72 -10.68
N VAL A 36 9.19 -13.38 -10.21
CA VAL A 36 10.01 -12.31 -10.77
C VAL A 36 10.32 -12.60 -12.25
N GLU A 37 10.69 -13.83 -12.59
CA GLU A 37 10.99 -14.25 -13.96
C GLU A 37 9.78 -14.17 -14.89
N ARG A 38 8.59 -14.54 -14.40
CA ARG A 38 7.36 -14.55 -15.21
C ARG A 38 6.74 -13.17 -15.37
N ASN A 39 6.78 -12.34 -14.33
CA ASN A 39 5.94 -11.14 -14.25
C ASN A 39 6.74 -9.83 -14.14
N VAL A 40 7.88 -9.82 -13.47
CA VAL A 40 8.69 -8.60 -13.30
C VAL A 40 9.59 -8.38 -14.50
N VAL A 41 10.36 -9.41 -14.88
CA VAL A 41 11.37 -9.29 -15.94
C VAL A 41 10.74 -8.89 -17.28
N PRO A 42 9.65 -9.49 -17.76
CA PRO A 42 9.03 -9.07 -19.01
C PRO A 42 8.51 -7.63 -18.96
N ALA A 43 7.81 -7.26 -17.88
CA ALA A 43 7.24 -5.92 -17.72
C ALA A 43 8.34 -4.83 -17.64
N ALA A 44 9.43 -5.09 -16.91
CA ALA A 44 10.57 -4.18 -16.87
C ALA A 44 11.25 -4.05 -18.24
N ARG A 45 11.40 -5.15 -18.99
CA ARG A 45 11.97 -5.13 -20.34
C ARG A 45 11.13 -4.38 -21.35
N GLU A 46 9.79 -4.48 -21.27
CA GLU A 46 8.88 -3.67 -22.09
C GLU A 46 9.04 -2.17 -21.85
N MET A 47 9.48 -1.78 -20.64
CA MET A 47 9.82 -0.41 -20.28
C MET A 47 11.30 -0.07 -20.49
N GLU A 48 12.08 -0.95 -21.10
CA GLU A 48 13.53 -0.82 -21.30
C GLU A 48 14.34 -0.65 -19.99
N ALA A 49 13.81 -1.17 -18.88
CA ALA A 49 14.44 -1.11 -17.57
C ALA A 49 15.30 -2.34 -17.28
N SER A 50 16.45 -2.14 -16.65
CA SER A 50 17.27 -3.24 -16.13
C SER A 50 16.70 -3.80 -14.83
N VAL A 51 16.76 -5.11 -14.63
CA VAL A 51 16.30 -5.78 -13.41
C VAL A 51 17.47 -6.31 -12.60
N ALA A 52 17.55 -5.97 -11.32
CA ALA A 52 18.51 -6.50 -10.36
C ALA A 52 17.78 -7.16 -9.18
N VAL A 53 18.22 -8.37 -8.81
CA VAL A 53 17.61 -9.14 -7.72
C VAL A 53 18.72 -9.67 -6.82
N LEU A 54 18.70 -9.27 -5.55
CA LEU A 54 19.58 -9.79 -4.51
C LEU A 54 18.75 -10.61 -3.52
N GLY A 55 18.94 -11.92 -3.54
CA GLY A 55 18.27 -12.87 -2.66
C GLY A 55 19.23 -13.59 -1.73
N ALA A 56 18.69 -14.40 -0.83
CA ALA A 56 19.47 -15.41 -0.11
C ALA A 56 19.12 -16.82 -0.58
N ALA A 57 20.12 -17.69 -0.66
CA ALA A 57 19.92 -19.10 -0.95
C ALA A 57 19.17 -19.79 0.21
N ALA A 58 18.43 -20.85 -0.11
CA ALA A 58 17.83 -21.70 0.91
C ALA A 58 18.93 -22.36 1.78
N PRO A 59 18.66 -22.67 3.06
CA PRO A 59 19.60 -23.37 3.92
C PRO A 59 20.14 -24.65 3.25
N GLY A 60 21.46 -24.80 3.17
CA GLY A 60 22.12 -25.96 2.56
C GLY A 60 22.24 -25.94 1.03
N THR A 61 21.82 -24.86 0.37
CA THR A 61 22.00 -24.64 -1.07
C THR A 61 23.18 -23.71 -1.34
N GLU A 62 23.96 -23.98 -2.39
CA GLU A 62 25.06 -23.11 -2.77
C GLU A 62 24.56 -21.74 -3.28
N PRO A 63 25.25 -20.63 -2.94
CA PRO A 63 25.05 -19.33 -3.57
C PRO A 63 25.12 -19.42 -5.10
N ALA A 64 24.31 -18.63 -5.80
CA ALA A 64 24.24 -18.67 -7.26
C ALA A 64 24.08 -17.26 -7.82
N ALA A 65 24.68 -16.98 -8.98
CA ALA A 65 24.51 -15.69 -9.63
C ALA A 65 24.43 -15.81 -11.14
N VAL A 66 23.59 -14.99 -11.75
CA VAL A 66 23.37 -14.87 -13.19
C VAL A 66 23.41 -13.39 -13.54
N PHE A 67 24.31 -13.01 -14.45
CA PHE A 67 24.46 -11.63 -14.90
C PHE A 67 24.24 -11.54 -16.41
N ARG A 68 23.28 -10.73 -16.81
CA ARG A 68 22.97 -10.37 -18.20
C ARG A 68 22.74 -8.85 -18.27
N PRO A 69 22.92 -8.22 -19.43
CA PRO A 69 22.78 -6.76 -19.55
C PRO A 69 21.45 -6.20 -19.02
N GLU A 70 20.35 -6.94 -19.24
CA GLU A 70 19.00 -6.52 -18.85
C GLU A 70 18.53 -7.15 -17.53
N ARG A 71 19.30 -8.13 -16.99
CA ARG A 71 18.92 -8.85 -15.78
C ARG A 71 20.13 -9.39 -15.01
N SER A 72 20.19 -9.04 -13.74
CA SER A 72 21.19 -9.53 -12.78
C SER A 72 20.49 -10.13 -11.57
N LEU A 73 20.90 -11.34 -11.20
CA LEU A 73 20.28 -12.12 -10.14
C LEU A 73 21.42 -12.73 -9.31
N ALA A 74 21.44 -12.47 -8.00
CA ALA A 74 22.44 -13.02 -7.10
C ALA A 74 21.75 -13.55 -5.84
N LEU A 75 22.00 -14.82 -5.51
CA LEU A 75 21.63 -15.46 -4.27
C LEU A 75 22.88 -15.59 -3.41
N ILE A 76 22.86 -14.96 -2.24
CA ILE A 76 23.97 -15.01 -1.27
C ILE A 76 23.76 -16.14 -0.28
N GLU A 77 24.81 -16.51 0.45
CA GLU A 77 24.69 -17.45 1.55
C GLU A 77 23.78 -16.91 2.66
N ARG A 78 22.89 -17.75 3.18
CA ARG A 78 22.03 -17.43 4.31
C ARG A 78 22.84 -17.51 5.61
N SER A 79 23.31 -16.37 6.09
CA SER A 79 24.08 -16.24 7.33
C SER A 79 23.23 -16.22 8.62
N GLY A 80 21.91 -16.18 8.48
CA GLY A 80 20.98 -16.07 9.61
C GLY A 80 19.53 -16.18 9.14
N PRO A 81 18.57 -15.95 10.05
CA PRO A 81 17.15 -16.03 9.73
C PRO A 81 16.67 -14.90 8.81
N ASP A 82 17.30 -13.71 8.87
CA ASP A 82 16.99 -12.54 8.05
C ASP A 82 18.27 -11.99 7.39
N PRO A 83 18.86 -12.72 6.43
CA PRO A 83 20.13 -12.35 5.81
C PRO A 83 20.05 -11.06 4.98
N LEU A 84 18.84 -10.66 4.55
CA LEU A 84 18.59 -9.48 3.74
C LEU A 84 17.27 -8.81 4.17
N PRO A 85 17.19 -7.47 4.14
CA PRO A 85 15.92 -6.78 4.34
C PRO A 85 15.05 -6.90 3.08
N GLU A 86 13.76 -6.59 3.24
CA GLU A 86 12.80 -6.58 2.14
C GLU A 86 12.68 -5.17 1.56
N LEU A 87 13.21 -4.99 0.33
CA LEU A 87 13.25 -3.72 -0.38
C LEU A 87 12.87 -3.93 -1.85
N VAL A 88 12.00 -3.05 -2.35
CA VAL A 88 11.79 -2.88 -3.80
C VAL A 88 12.04 -1.44 -4.17
N LEU A 89 12.84 -1.22 -5.22
CA LEU A 89 13.26 0.09 -5.67
C LEU A 89 13.07 0.21 -7.19
N LEU A 90 12.33 1.23 -7.61
CA LEU A 90 12.11 1.62 -9.00
C LEU A 90 12.76 2.98 -9.21
N VAL A 91 13.69 3.06 -10.17
CA VAL A 91 14.40 4.30 -10.50
C VAL A 91 14.20 4.63 -11.97
N GLY A 92 13.61 5.79 -12.23
CA GLY A 92 13.50 6.40 -13.56
C GLY A 92 14.46 7.56 -13.75
N ASP A 93 14.21 8.38 -14.77
CA ASP A 93 15.04 9.56 -15.06
C ASP A 93 14.79 10.73 -14.10
N GLU A 94 13.54 10.95 -13.72
CA GLU A 94 13.12 12.06 -12.84
C GLU A 94 12.31 11.58 -11.63
N HIS A 95 12.07 10.27 -11.54
CA HIS A 95 11.17 9.66 -10.58
C HIS A 95 11.85 8.51 -9.86
N VAL A 96 11.45 8.29 -8.62
CA VAL A 96 11.90 7.16 -7.82
C VAL A 96 10.79 6.69 -6.89
N VAL A 97 10.69 5.38 -6.72
CA VAL A 97 9.80 4.75 -5.74
C VAL A 97 10.57 3.68 -4.99
N ALA A 98 10.59 3.74 -3.65
CA ALA A 98 11.15 2.69 -2.80
C ALA A 98 10.09 2.16 -1.84
N ALA A 99 10.00 0.85 -1.69
CA ALA A 99 9.10 0.19 -0.76
C ALA A 99 9.90 -0.67 0.22
N PHE A 100 9.62 -0.50 1.51
CA PHE A 100 10.29 -1.14 2.63
C PHE A 100 9.30 -2.05 3.32
N GLY A 101 9.58 -3.35 3.33
CA GLY A 101 8.58 -4.37 3.62
C GLY A 101 8.79 -5.18 4.89
N GLY A 102 7.68 -5.74 5.37
CA GLY A 102 7.65 -6.77 6.40
C GLY A 102 7.75 -8.21 5.90
N GLY A 103 7.71 -8.47 4.59
CA GLY A 103 7.60 -9.82 4.00
C GLY A 103 8.21 -9.96 2.62
N ALA A 104 8.29 -11.19 2.13
CA ALA A 104 8.92 -11.50 0.85
C ALA A 104 8.18 -10.84 -0.33
N PRO A 105 8.89 -10.13 -1.22
CA PRO A 105 8.30 -9.55 -2.42
C PRO A 105 7.90 -10.67 -3.39
N GLY A 106 6.60 -10.80 -3.64
CA GLY A 106 6.07 -11.73 -4.66
C GLY A 106 4.85 -12.54 -4.25
N LEU A 107 4.46 -12.55 -2.97
CA LEU A 107 3.32 -13.34 -2.49
C LEU A 107 2.24 -12.44 -1.90
N ASP A 108 1.08 -12.40 -2.56
CA ASP A 108 -0.17 -11.76 -2.10
C ASP A 108 -0.78 -12.47 -0.85
N LEU A 109 -0.06 -13.46 -0.31
CA LEU A 109 -0.52 -14.32 0.79
C LEU A 109 -0.23 -13.71 2.18
N ASP A 110 0.80 -12.87 2.28
CA ASP A 110 1.22 -12.25 3.54
C ASP A 110 0.91 -10.75 3.45
N ARG A 111 -0.26 -10.33 3.96
CA ARG A 111 -0.69 -8.92 4.13
C ARG A 111 0.19 -8.17 5.14
N ARG A 112 1.50 -8.13 4.89
CA ARG A 112 2.49 -7.45 5.72
C ARG A 112 2.62 -6.00 5.28
N PRO A 113 2.96 -5.09 6.21
CA PRO A 113 3.07 -3.68 5.90
C PRO A 113 4.22 -3.42 4.94
N TRP A 114 4.02 -2.47 4.06
CA TRP A 114 5.06 -1.86 3.26
C TRP A 114 4.97 -0.34 3.42
N SER A 115 6.05 0.30 3.85
CA SER A 115 6.19 1.75 3.76
C SER A 115 6.69 2.10 2.36
N VAL A 116 6.04 3.04 1.67
CA VAL A 116 6.45 3.41 0.31
C VAL A 116 6.83 4.88 0.24
N LEU A 117 8.07 5.14 -0.16
CA LEU A 117 8.62 6.46 -0.44
C LEU A 117 8.53 6.74 -1.94
N ARG A 118 8.21 7.99 -2.28
CA ARG A 118 8.13 8.46 -3.67
C ARG A 118 8.91 9.76 -3.81
N GLY A 119 9.61 9.90 -4.92
CA GLY A 119 10.26 11.13 -5.35
C GLY A 119 9.94 11.39 -6.82
N GLY A 120 9.92 12.66 -7.19
CA GLY A 120 9.60 13.10 -8.54
C GLY A 120 10.01 14.56 -8.80
N PRO A 121 9.54 15.14 -9.91
CA PRO A 121 9.80 16.53 -10.28
C PRO A 121 9.31 17.57 -9.26
N GLU A 122 8.36 17.20 -8.38
CA GLU A 122 7.86 18.06 -7.30
C GLU A 122 8.74 18.00 -6.03
N GLY A 123 9.70 17.07 -5.99
CA GLY A 123 10.60 16.87 -4.86
C GLY A 123 10.99 15.40 -4.67
N VAL A 124 12.24 15.19 -4.27
CA VAL A 124 12.82 13.90 -3.93
C VAL A 124 13.28 13.96 -2.47
N PRO A 125 12.65 13.19 -1.57
CA PRO A 125 13.02 13.17 -0.15
C PRO A 125 14.51 12.85 0.09
N TRP A 126 15.12 13.55 1.05
CA TRP A 126 16.49 13.22 1.52
C TRP A 126 16.66 11.78 2.00
N ALA A 127 15.57 11.11 2.38
CA ALA A 127 15.54 9.69 2.70
C ALA A 127 16.08 8.79 1.56
N PHE A 128 16.05 9.25 0.29
CA PHE A 128 16.68 8.52 -0.82
C PHE A 128 18.21 8.62 -0.81
N ALA A 129 18.80 9.68 -0.24
CA ALA A 129 20.24 9.76 -0.02
C ALA A 129 20.67 8.77 1.08
N ASP A 130 19.88 8.65 2.16
CA ASP A 130 20.08 7.63 3.20
C ASP A 130 20.06 6.22 2.58
N LEU A 131 19.07 5.94 1.70
CA LEU A 131 19.00 4.67 0.96
C LEU A 131 20.21 4.46 0.04
N GLY A 132 20.68 5.51 -0.63
CA GLY A 132 21.89 5.46 -1.46
C GLY A 132 23.14 5.10 -0.65
N SER A 133 23.32 5.69 0.54
CA SER A 133 24.41 5.34 1.46
C SER A 133 24.33 3.86 1.85
N TRP A 134 23.14 3.40 2.25
CA TRP A 134 22.93 2.01 2.62
C TRP A 134 23.24 1.04 1.48
N LEU A 135 22.86 1.36 0.23
CA LEU A 135 23.17 0.53 -0.94
C LEU A 135 24.68 0.39 -1.17
N ARG A 136 25.45 1.47 -0.98
CA ARG A 136 26.92 1.47 -1.10
C ARG A 136 27.58 0.66 0.02
N GLU A 137 27.14 0.84 1.24
CA GLU A 137 27.60 0.05 2.38
C GLU A 137 27.30 -1.44 2.18
N ARG A 138 26.09 -1.76 1.67
CA ARG A 138 25.73 -3.14 1.36
C ARG A 138 26.58 -3.72 0.25
N ALA A 139 26.89 -2.95 -0.79
CA ALA A 139 27.80 -3.35 -1.85
C ALA A 139 29.21 -3.65 -1.34
N ALA A 140 29.63 -3.00 -0.24
CA ALA A 140 30.92 -3.19 0.41
C ALA A 140 30.93 -4.29 1.49
N THR A 141 29.76 -4.75 1.97
CA THR A 141 29.64 -5.61 3.16
C THR A 141 29.08 -7.00 2.85
N GLY A 142 29.75 -8.06 3.34
CA GLY A 142 29.30 -9.45 3.20
C GLY A 142 29.47 -10.02 1.78
N PRO A 143 28.97 -11.24 1.52
CA PRO A 143 29.21 -11.92 0.24
C PRO A 143 28.25 -11.41 -0.86
N VAL A 144 28.42 -10.17 -1.31
CA VAL A 144 27.77 -9.66 -2.53
C VAL A 144 28.72 -9.85 -3.72
N PRO A 145 28.33 -10.59 -4.78
CA PRO A 145 29.20 -10.74 -5.95
C PRO A 145 29.54 -9.39 -6.59
N ALA A 146 30.78 -9.21 -7.05
CA ALA A 146 31.24 -7.93 -7.59
C ALA A 146 30.34 -7.31 -8.69
N PRO A 147 29.75 -8.08 -9.63
CA PRO A 147 28.83 -7.49 -10.60
C PRO A 147 27.52 -6.99 -9.96
N MET A 148 27.02 -7.67 -8.93
CA MET A 148 25.86 -7.20 -8.17
C MET A 148 26.20 -5.95 -7.35
N ALA A 149 27.38 -5.91 -6.73
CA ALA A 149 27.86 -4.73 -6.00
C ALA A 149 27.93 -3.50 -6.93
N ALA A 150 28.39 -3.67 -8.17
CA ALA A 150 28.37 -2.60 -9.18
C ALA A 150 26.95 -2.11 -9.51
N HIS A 151 25.96 -3.02 -9.59
CA HIS A 151 24.56 -2.62 -9.76
C HIS A 151 24.03 -1.82 -8.57
N LEU A 152 24.29 -2.25 -7.33
CA LEU A 152 23.88 -1.52 -6.13
C LEU A 152 24.47 -0.11 -6.09
N ASN A 153 25.75 0.03 -6.42
CA ASN A 153 26.40 1.34 -6.54
C ASN A 153 25.76 2.20 -7.64
N GLY A 154 25.46 1.62 -8.81
CA GLY A 154 24.77 2.34 -9.88
C GLY A 154 23.35 2.80 -9.51
N PHE A 155 22.63 2.06 -8.67
CA PHE A 155 21.36 2.54 -8.09
C PHE A 155 21.60 3.68 -7.11
N ALA A 156 22.60 3.56 -6.22
CA ALA A 156 22.95 4.62 -5.28
C ALA A 156 23.33 5.94 -5.96
N ASP A 157 24.14 5.88 -7.02
CA ASP A 157 24.53 7.06 -7.79
C ASP A 157 23.32 7.77 -8.40
N ARG A 158 22.37 7.01 -8.97
CA ARG A 158 21.11 7.58 -9.50
C ARG A 158 20.23 8.20 -8.43
N LEU A 159 20.16 7.60 -7.23
CA LEU A 159 19.41 8.18 -6.11
C LEU A 159 20.01 9.51 -5.70
N GLU A 160 21.34 9.58 -5.62
CA GLU A 160 22.06 10.82 -5.30
C GLU A 160 21.80 11.89 -6.37
N ASP A 161 21.91 11.56 -7.66
CA ASP A 161 21.62 12.48 -8.75
C ASP A 161 20.18 13.04 -8.67
N LEU A 162 19.19 12.19 -8.40
CA LEU A 162 17.79 12.60 -8.26
C LEU A 162 17.57 13.52 -7.05
N VAL A 163 18.12 13.19 -5.89
CA VAL A 163 18.03 14.02 -4.68
C VAL A 163 18.69 15.38 -4.92
N LEU A 164 19.87 15.41 -5.51
CA LEU A 164 20.59 16.66 -5.79
C LEU A 164 19.88 17.53 -6.85
N SER A 165 19.13 16.92 -7.76
CA SER A 165 18.39 17.64 -8.80
C SER A 165 17.13 18.32 -8.28
N CYS A 166 16.42 17.72 -7.31
CA CYS A 166 15.19 18.27 -6.77
C CYS A 166 14.98 17.87 -5.30
N PRO A 167 15.79 18.39 -4.35
CA PRO A 167 15.73 17.94 -2.96
C PRO A 167 14.44 18.38 -2.28
N LEU A 168 13.82 17.46 -1.53
CA LEU A 168 12.70 17.74 -0.63
C LEU A 168 13.15 17.56 0.82
N GLU A 169 13.05 18.64 1.60
CA GLU A 169 13.25 18.59 3.04
C GLU A 169 11.96 18.14 3.73
N ASP A 170 11.98 16.93 4.26
CA ASP A 170 10.88 16.37 5.03
C ASP A 170 11.43 15.49 6.18
N PRO A 171 10.60 15.11 7.18
CA PRO A 171 11.07 14.37 8.35
C PRO A 171 11.32 12.88 8.08
N THR A 172 11.07 12.40 6.85
CA THR A 172 11.25 11.00 6.46
C THR A 172 12.73 10.64 6.48
N ARG A 173 13.03 9.43 6.95
CA ARG A 173 14.39 8.89 7.02
C ARG A 173 14.38 7.42 6.63
N VAL A 174 15.49 6.95 6.09
CA VAL A 174 15.74 5.51 5.99
C VAL A 174 16.66 5.12 7.16
N ALA A 175 16.28 4.06 7.87
CA ALA A 175 17.01 3.56 9.03
C ALA A 175 17.42 2.10 8.77
N HIS A 176 18.66 1.77 9.14
CA HIS A 176 19.24 0.43 8.99
C HIS A 176 20.17 0.08 10.15
N ASN A 177 20.56 -1.19 10.24
CA ASN A 177 21.44 -1.70 11.31
C ASN A 177 22.84 -2.15 10.86
N ILE A 178 23.32 -1.67 9.69
CA ILE A 178 24.66 -2.01 9.16
C ILE A 178 25.77 -1.64 10.15
N ASP A 179 25.82 -0.39 10.60
CA ASP A 179 26.91 0.12 11.45
C ASP A 179 26.61 0.05 12.96
N GLY A 180 25.44 -0.43 13.35
CA GLY A 180 25.00 -0.48 14.74
C GLY A 180 23.52 -0.83 14.86
N PRO A 181 23.00 -1.00 16.09
CA PRO A 181 21.59 -1.30 16.32
C PRO A 181 20.64 -0.25 15.72
N LEU A 182 19.53 -0.69 15.11
CA LEU A 182 18.53 0.23 14.56
C LEU A 182 17.90 1.13 15.64
N ILE A 183 17.77 0.61 16.87
CA ILE A 183 17.17 1.32 17.99
C ILE A 183 17.86 2.65 18.30
N ASP A 184 19.17 2.74 18.05
CA ASP A 184 19.97 3.95 18.28
C ASP A 184 19.66 5.04 17.24
N ARG A 185 19.02 4.68 16.13
CA ARG A 185 18.56 5.61 15.09
C ARG A 185 17.16 6.17 15.35
N LEU A 186 16.44 5.63 16.34
CA LEU A 186 15.15 6.15 16.77
C LEU A 186 15.35 7.37 17.70
N PRO A 187 14.35 8.27 17.80
CA PRO A 187 14.41 9.38 18.75
C PRO A 187 14.54 8.88 20.19
N GLU A 188 15.20 9.66 21.06
CA GLU A 188 15.11 9.44 22.51
C GLU A 188 13.81 10.07 23.02
N GLY A 189 13.15 9.38 23.96
CA GLY A 189 11.93 9.85 24.59
C GLY A 189 12.06 11.13 25.42
N PRO A 190 10.94 11.60 26.01
CA PRO A 190 9.64 10.93 26.06
C PRO A 190 8.83 11.10 24.77
N VAL A 191 8.05 10.08 24.42
CA VAL A 191 6.98 10.16 23.40
C VAL A 191 5.61 10.11 24.09
N ASP A 192 4.60 10.72 23.48
CA ASP A 192 3.24 10.77 24.04
C ASP A 192 2.57 9.39 24.02
N GLU A 193 2.76 8.65 22.92
CA GLU A 193 2.16 7.33 22.72
C GLU A 193 3.09 6.46 21.88
N LEU A 194 3.21 5.18 22.24
CA LEU A 194 3.81 4.13 21.42
C LEU A 194 2.74 3.10 21.04
N CYS A 195 2.47 2.93 19.75
CA CYS A 195 1.54 1.93 19.24
C CYS A 195 2.31 0.75 18.62
N LEU A 196 2.01 -0.45 19.13
CA LEU A 196 2.60 -1.71 18.70
C LEU A 196 1.53 -2.53 17.95
N TYR A 197 1.79 -2.85 16.69
CA TYR A 197 0.84 -3.60 15.86
C TYR A 197 1.18 -5.08 15.84
N ALA A 198 0.22 -5.91 16.29
CA ALA A 198 0.32 -7.37 16.31
C ALA A 198 1.69 -7.94 16.75
N PRO A 199 2.31 -7.43 17.84
CA PRO A 199 3.72 -7.70 18.14
C PRO A 199 3.98 -9.19 18.37
N LEU A 200 3.04 -9.95 18.94
CA LEU A 200 3.33 -11.26 19.54
C LEU A 200 3.33 -12.47 18.61
N ARG A 201 2.93 -12.30 17.34
CA ARG A 201 3.20 -13.32 16.29
C ARG A 201 4.61 -13.15 15.69
N GLY A 202 5.58 -12.74 16.52
CA GLY A 202 6.94 -12.35 16.13
C GLY A 202 7.73 -11.55 17.17
N ALA A 203 7.18 -11.26 18.36
CA ALA A 203 7.79 -10.35 19.34
C ALA A 203 9.03 -10.94 19.97
N ASP A 204 10.04 -10.09 20.06
CA ASP A 204 11.23 -10.32 20.87
C ASP A 204 11.13 -9.44 22.13
N PRO A 205 11.06 -10.02 23.35
CA PRO A 205 10.98 -9.26 24.60
C PRO A 205 12.13 -8.27 24.81
N GLU A 206 13.33 -8.57 24.31
CA GLU A 206 14.48 -7.67 24.39
C GLU A 206 14.24 -6.44 23.52
N ALA A 207 13.80 -6.65 22.28
CA ALA A 207 13.49 -5.57 21.35
C ALA A 207 12.35 -4.67 21.85
N LEU A 208 11.28 -5.26 22.41
CA LEU A 208 10.16 -4.49 22.96
C LEU A 208 10.57 -3.66 24.18
N ARG A 209 11.39 -4.22 25.09
CA ARG A 209 11.92 -3.44 26.23
C ARG A 209 12.85 -2.34 25.77
N ALA A 210 13.69 -2.58 24.76
CA ALA A 210 14.56 -1.56 24.20
C ALA A 210 13.77 -0.43 23.54
N LEU A 211 12.68 -0.74 22.81
CA LEU A 211 11.77 0.27 22.25
C LEU A 211 11.13 1.13 23.33
N VAL A 212 10.56 0.51 24.36
CA VAL A 212 9.95 1.25 25.49
C VAL A 212 11.01 2.04 26.26
N GLY A 213 12.19 1.49 26.48
CA GLY A 213 13.30 2.20 27.14
C GLY A 213 13.82 3.39 26.32
N ARG A 214 13.95 3.23 25.00
CA ARG A 214 14.42 4.25 24.06
C ARG A 214 13.44 5.42 23.95
N LEU A 215 12.16 5.10 23.73
CA LEU A 215 11.12 6.09 23.46
C LEU A 215 10.47 6.63 24.74
N SER A 216 10.65 5.96 25.88
CA SER A 216 10.06 6.33 27.17
C SER A 216 8.60 6.81 27.06
N PRO A 217 7.69 5.99 26.50
CA PRO A 217 6.34 6.43 26.15
C PRO A 217 5.49 6.72 27.39
N VAL A 218 4.67 7.77 27.32
CA VAL A 218 3.65 8.07 28.34
C VAL A 218 2.54 7.02 28.34
N SER A 219 2.13 6.56 27.15
CA SER A 219 1.18 5.46 26.97
C SER A 219 1.66 4.45 25.93
N VAL A 220 1.33 3.17 26.15
CA VAL A 220 1.57 2.11 25.17
C VAL A 220 0.22 1.55 24.70
N VAL A 221 0.08 1.37 23.41
CA VAL A 221 -1.14 0.87 22.77
C VAL A 221 -0.81 -0.40 22.00
N LEU A 222 -1.67 -1.40 22.13
CA LEU A 222 -1.69 -2.58 21.29
C LEU A 222 -2.72 -2.38 20.17
N GLY A 223 -2.23 -2.13 18.94
CA GLY A 223 -3.06 -2.12 17.74
C GLY A 223 -3.48 -3.53 17.36
N ALA A 224 -4.74 -3.88 17.65
CA ALA A 224 -5.32 -5.19 17.41
C ALA A 224 -6.28 -5.16 16.21
N PRO A 225 -6.03 -5.91 15.13
CA PRO A 225 -6.95 -6.00 13.99
C PRO A 225 -8.39 -6.29 14.43
N ASP A 226 -9.36 -5.73 13.72
CA ASP A 226 -10.79 -5.90 14.07
C ASP A 226 -11.23 -7.37 14.11
N ASP A 227 -10.63 -8.21 13.26
CA ASP A 227 -10.92 -9.65 13.20
C ASP A 227 -10.15 -10.51 14.22
N TRP A 228 -9.31 -9.92 15.08
CA TRP A 228 -8.66 -10.67 16.16
C TRP A 228 -9.69 -11.13 17.21
N PRO A 229 -9.71 -12.45 17.54
CA PRO A 229 -10.47 -12.96 18.67
C PRO A 229 -10.10 -12.23 19.96
N VAL A 230 -11.05 -12.06 20.87
CA VAL A 230 -10.81 -11.38 22.16
C VAL A 230 -9.71 -12.10 22.94
N GLU A 231 -9.68 -13.42 22.86
CA GLU A 231 -8.69 -14.28 23.52
C GLU A 231 -7.26 -14.00 23.02
N ASP A 232 -7.10 -13.74 21.72
CA ASP A 232 -5.82 -13.38 21.11
C ASP A 232 -5.34 -12.00 21.57
N VAL A 233 -6.27 -11.03 21.68
CA VAL A 233 -5.96 -9.69 22.22
C VAL A 233 -5.54 -9.78 23.69
N GLU A 234 -6.28 -10.53 24.51
CA GLU A 234 -5.95 -10.69 25.93
C GLU A 234 -4.64 -11.45 26.15
N ALA A 235 -4.39 -12.51 25.37
CA ALA A 235 -3.11 -13.22 25.40
C ALA A 235 -1.97 -12.28 25.02
N ALA A 236 -2.23 -11.36 24.08
CA ALA A 236 -1.26 -10.38 23.67
C ALA A 236 -0.94 -9.37 24.79
N LEU A 237 -1.96 -8.83 25.45
CA LEU A 237 -1.80 -7.92 26.58
C LEU A 237 -1.07 -8.58 27.77
N ARG A 238 -1.43 -9.83 28.11
CA ARG A 238 -0.75 -10.60 29.18
C ARG A 238 0.74 -10.77 28.90
N SER A 239 1.11 -11.10 27.67
CA SER A 239 2.52 -11.27 27.30
C SER A 239 3.31 -9.97 27.38
N LEU A 240 2.70 -8.82 27.07
CA LEU A 240 3.31 -7.50 27.27
C LEU A 240 3.49 -7.19 28.77
N GLU A 241 2.49 -7.51 29.59
CA GLU A 241 2.55 -7.31 31.04
C GLU A 241 3.64 -8.18 31.71
N GLU A 242 3.79 -9.44 31.28
CA GLU A 242 4.85 -10.35 31.74
C GLU A 242 6.26 -9.82 31.50
N ILE A 243 6.45 -8.99 30.48
CA ILE A 243 7.75 -8.35 30.17
C ILE A 243 7.89 -6.93 30.74
N GLY A 244 6.89 -6.46 31.50
CA GLY A 244 6.87 -5.18 32.20
C GLY A 244 6.26 -4.02 31.40
N ILE A 245 5.52 -4.29 30.33
CA ILE A 245 4.92 -3.27 29.46
C ILE A 245 3.40 -3.29 29.64
N ARG A 246 2.86 -2.24 30.25
CA ARG A 246 1.41 -2.06 30.36
C ARG A 246 0.89 -1.37 29.09
N ALA A 247 0.02 -2.05 28.35
CA ALA A 247 -0.57 -1.53 27.13
C ALA A 247 -2.10 -1.52 27.19
N GLU A 248 -2.72 -0.60 26.44
CA GLU A 248 -4.16 -0.57 26.24
C GLU A 248 -4.51 -1.09 24.83
N PRO A 249 -5.55 -1.93 24.69
CA PRO A 249 -5.95 -2.41 23.37
C PRO A 249 -6.64 -1.29 22.59
N ARG A 250 -6.29 -1.17 21.30
CA ARG A 250 -6.99 -0.34 20.33
C ARG A 250 -7.35 -1.18 19.11
N ARG A 251 -8.63 -1.23 18.79
CA ARG A 251 -9.14 -1.81 17.55
C ARG A 251 -8.71 -0.97 16.37
N VAL A 252 -8.18 -1.61 15.33
CA VAL A 252 -7.66 -0.95 14.13
C VAL A 252 -8.38 -1.49 12.90
N PRO A 253 -8.77 -0.62 11.95
CA PRO A 253 -9.59 -1.00 10.81
C PRO A 253 -9.01 -2.15 9.98
N ASP A 254 -9.86 -2.78 9.17
CA ASP A 254 -9.43 -3.73 8.16
C ASP A 254 -8.34 -3.13 7.24
N GLY A 255 -7.27 -3.91 7.03
CA GLY A 255 -6.11 -3.49 6.21
C GLY A 255 -4.89 -3.02 7.02
N VAL A 256 -4.97 -3.00 8.35
CA VAL A 256 -3.80 -2.86 9.24
C VAL A 256 -3.06 -4.20 9.37
N PRO A 257 -1.71 -4.21 9.52
CA PRO A 257 -0.93 -5.43 9.58
C PRO A 257 -1.43 -6.48 10.58
N ARG A 258 -1.55 -7.72 10.09
CA ARG A 258 -1.87 -8.89 10.92
C ARG A 258 -0.65 -9.51 11.60
N HIS A 259 0.53 -8.99 11.28
CA HIS A 259 1.83 -9.46 11.76
C HIS A 259 2.63 -8.27 12.28
N GLY A 260 3.53 -8.55 13.23
CA GLY A 260 4.49 -7.59 13.72
C GLY A 260 5.35 -7.03 12.58
N GLY A 261 5.91 -5.85 12.81
CA GLY A 261 6.69 -5.14 11.80
C GLY A 261 6.25 -3.70 11.57
N LEU A 262 5.20 -3.23 12.23
CA LEU A 262 4.84 -1.81 12.25
C LEU A 262 4.87 -1.30 13.68
N VAL A 263 5.61 -0.22 13.89
CA VAL A 263 5.67 0.52 15.15
C VAL A 263 5.34 1.97 14.84
N GLU A 264 4.46 2.58 15.62
CA GLU A 264 4.17 4.01 15.52
C GLU A 264 4.42 4.69 16.85
N TRP A 265 4.87 5.94 16.80
CA TRP A 265 4.96 6.78 18.00
C TRP A 265 4.47 8.19 17.70
N ALA A 266 3.99 8.88 18.74
CA ALA A 266 3.52 10.25 18.65
C ALA A 266 4.33 11.17 19.55
N VAL A 267 4.68 12.37 19.05
CA VAL A 267 5.32 13.45 19.79
C VAL A 267 4.66 14.76 19.39
N ASP A 268 4.14 15.52 20.35
CA ASP A 268 3.49 16.82 20.16
C ASP A 268 2.39 16.78 19.08
N GLY A 269 1.60 15.70 19.08
CA GLY A 269 0.51 15.47 18.12
C GLY A 269 0.96 15.09 16.71
N ARG A 270 2.26 14.94 16.46
CA ARG A 270 2.80 14.38 15.21
C ARG A 270 3.06 12.90 15.39
N ARG A 271 2.63 12.09 14.42
CA ARG A 271 2.85 10.65 14.46
C ARG A 271 3.88 10.24 13.42
N SER A 272 4.73 9.32 13.80
CA SER A 272 5.73 8.68 12.94
C SER A 272 5.51 7.19 12.95
N ALA A 273 5.77 6.55 11.81
CA ALA A 273 5.72 5.10 11.66
C ALA A 273 7.08 4.58 11.22
N LEU A 274 7.48 3.44 11.78
CA LEU A 274 8.57 2.61 11.30
C LEU A 274 8.01 1.25 10.89
N THR A 275 8.22 0.90 9.62
CA THR A 275 8.04 -0.47 9.15
C THR A 275 9.37 -1.20 9.21
N ILE A 276 9.40 -2.31 9.96
CA ILE A 276 10.51 -3.26 10.04
C ILE A 276 10.08 -4.63 9.50
N GLY A 277 11.06 -5.44 9.11
CA GLY A 277 10.86 -6.84 8.71
C GLY A 277 10.17 -7.71 9.78
N SER A 278 9.99 -9.00 9.49
CA SER A 278 9.29 -9.97 10.36
C SER A 278 9.80 -10.12 11.79
N HIS A 279 11.02 -9.66 12.08
CA HIS A 279 11.74 -10.03 13.29
C HIS A 279 12.27 -8.78 14.03
N PRO A 280 11.53 -8.30 15.05
CA PRO A 280 11.90 -7.13 15.87
C PRO A 280 13.23 -7.26 16.59
N ARG A 281 13.76 -8.47 16.81
CA ARG A 281 15.08 -8.71 17.44
C ARG A 281 16.22 -7.92 16.77
N SER A 282 16.08 -7.67 15.47
CA SER A 282 17.10 -6.96 14.70
C SER A 282 17.08 -5.45 14.94
N LEU A 283 16.11 -4.93 15.72
CA LEU A 283 16.14 -3.58 16.26
C LEU A 283 17.33 -3.35 17.19
N VAL A 284 17.66 -4.36 18.01
CA VAL A 284 18.64 -4.25 19.10
C VAL A 284 19.97 -4.92 18.78
N ARG A 285 20.07 -5.57 17.62
CA ARG A 285 21.27 -6.29 17.19
C ARG A 285 21.91 -5.65 15.97
N PRO A 286 23.25 -5.70 15.86
CA PRO A 286 23.97 -5.30 14.65
C PRO A 286 23.69 -6.28 13.50
N ALA A 287 24.05 -5.86 12.28
CA ALA A 287 23.85 -6.60 11.03
C ALA A 287 24.30 -8.07 11.03
N GLU A 288 25.29 -8.45 11.85
CA GLU A 288 25.77 -9.83 11.97
C GLU A 288 24.67 -10.81 12.40
N ALA A 289 23.62 -10.34 13.09
CA ALA A 289 22.49 -11.15 13.53
C ALA A 289 21.31 -11.14 12.55
N GLY A 290 21.38 -10.35 11.48
CA GLY A 290 20.32 -10.13 10.50
C GLY A 290 20.27 -8.65 10.08
N LEU A 291 20.06 -8.41 8.79
CA LEU A 291 20.00 -7.06 8.23
C LEU A 291 18.57 -6.51 8.28
N VAL A 292 18.44 -5.27 8.73
CA VAL A 292 17.18 -4.51 8.71
C VAL A 292 17.38 -3.21 7.96
N LEU A 293 16.35 -2.88 7.19
CA LEU A 293 16.16 -1.62 6.52
C LEU A 293 14.69 -1.25 6.68
N GLY A 294 14.41 -0.03 7.11
CA GLY A 294 13.06 0.48 7.28
C GLY A 294 12.99 1.95 6.94
N ALA A 295 11.79 2.43 6.63
CA ALA A 295 11.52 3.86 6.48
C ALA A 295 10.80 4.37 7.71
N ILE A 296 11.31 5.47 8.28
CA ILE A 296 10.61 6.29 9.26
C ILE A 296 9.85 7.34 8.49
N VAL A 297 8.53 7.27 8.49
CA VAL A 297 7.64 8.19 7.75
C VAL A 297 6.74 8.96 8.70
N ALA A 298 6.28 10.13 8.27
CA ALA A 298 5.12 10.74 8.90
C ALA A 298 3.91 9.80 8.72
N ALA A 299 3.20 9.51 9.80
CA ALA A 299 1.98 8.73 9.76
C ALA A 299 0.80 9.61 10.10
N ASP A 300 -0.30 9.43 9.38
CA ASP A 300 -1.56 10.01 9.80
C ASP A 300 -2.00 9.34 11.12
N PRO A 301 -2.63 10.08 12.04
CA PRO A 301 -3.19 9.44 13.23
C PRO A 301 -4.12 8.30 12.79
N PRO A 302 -4.02 7.10 13.39
CA PRO A 302 -4.97 6.03 13.12
C PRO A 302 -6.35 6.62 13.36
N ARG A 303 -7.20 6.50 12.34
CA ARG A 303 -8.56 7.03 12.38
C ARG A 303 -9.18 6.57 13.69
N ALA A 304 -9.67 7.51 14.49
CA ALA A 304 -10.46 7.13 15.65
C ALA A 304 -11.56 6.18 15.14
N PRO A 305 -11.79 5.03 15.81
CA PRO A 305 -12.90 4.19 15.45
C PRO A 305 -14.12 5.09 15.35
N VAL A 306 -14.83 5.00 14.21
CA VAL A 306 -16.05 5.76 14.01
C VAL A 306 -16.91 5.43 15.22
N SER A 307 -17.24 6.44 16.02
CA SER A 307 -18.05 6.19 17.20
C SER A 307 -19.34 5.51 16.71
N PRO A 308 -19.84 4.44 17.33
CA PRO A 308 -21.06 3.76 16.88
C PRO A 308 -22.25 4.72 16.71
N VAL A 309 -22.24 5.83 17.45
CA VAL A 309 -23.20 6.94 17.34
C VAL A 309 -23.13 7.69 15.99
N ALA A 310 -21.94 7.81 15.40
CA ALA A 310 -21.74 8.46 14.10
C ALA A 310 -22.08 7.53 12.92
N GLU A 311 -21.88 6.21 13.07
CA GLU A 311 -22.41 5.20 12.13
C GLU A 311 -23.95 5.19 12.18
N GLU A 312 -24.56 5.11 13.36
CA GLU A 312 -26.02 5.15 13.53
C GLU A 312 -26.65 6.42 12.93
N GLY A 313 -26.03 7.59 13.11
CA GLY A 313 -26.54 8.85 12.56
C GLY A 313 -26.51 8.90 11.02
N ARG A 314 -25.51 8.29 10.41
CA ARG A 314 -25.29 8.31 8.97
C ARG A 314 -26.07 7.19 8.25
N GLU A 315 -26.17 6.01 8.87
CA GLU A 315 -27.12 4.99 8.47
C GLU A 315 -28.56 5.52 8.56
N SER A 316 -28.87 6.30 9.59
CA SER A 316 -30.16 6.98 9.73
C SER A 316 -30.39 8.01 8.62
N GLU A 317 -29.38 8.79 8.22
CA GLU A 317 -29.48 9.75 7.11
C GLU A 317 -29.68 9.05 5.76
N VAL A 318 -28.91 7.98 5.49
CA VAL A 318 -29.07 7.16 4.28
C VAL A 318 -30.45 6.51 4.24
N ALA A 319 -30.89 5.92 5.36
CA ALA A 319 -32.20 5.29 5.47
C ALA A 319 -33.34 6.30 5.24
N ALA A 320 -33.24 7.50 5.83
CA ALA A 320 -34.22 8.57 5.66
C ALA A 320 -34.31 9.05 4.21
N GLU A 321 -33.18 9.22 3.51
CA GLU A 321 -33.16 9.62 2.09
C GLU A 321 -33.77 8.53 1.20
N VAL A 322 -33.40 7.26 1.44
CA VAL A 322 -33.91 6.10 0.70
C VAL A 322 -35.42 5.95 0.88
N GLU A 323 -35.90 6.10 2.12
CA GLU A 323 -37.33 6.07 2.44
C GLU A 323 -38.09 7.24 1.80
N ALA A 324 -37.60 8.47 1.96
CA ALA A 324 -38.21 9.68 1.38
C ALA A 324 -38.31 9.60 -0.16
N SER A 325 -37.34 8.94 -0.80
CA SER A 325 -37.29 8.77 -2.26
C SER A 325 -38.07 7.56 -2.77
N GLY A 326 -38.60 6.71 -1.88
CA GLY A 326 -39.26 5.45 -2.22
C GLY A 326 -38.33 4.44 -2.90
N TRP A 327 -37.04 4.47 -2.57
CA TRP A 327 -36.04 3.53 -3.06
C TRP A 327 -35.87 2.38 -2.06
N THR A 328 -35.26 1.29 -2.52
CA THR A 328 -34.76 0.23 -1.66
C THR A 328 -33.24 0.15 -1.82
N LEU A 329 -32.54 0.01 -0.70
CA LEU A 329 -31.08 -0.10 -0.65
C LEU A 329 -30.72 -1.43 0.02
N GLU A 330 -29.98 -2.27 -0.70
CA GLU A 330 -29.45 -3.55 -0.22
C GLU A 330 -27.93 -3.54 -0.40
N VAL A 331 -27.19 -4.20 0.49
CA VAL A 331 -25.73 -4.36 0.34
C VAL A 331 -25.43 -5.82 0.09
N ASP A 332 -24.78 -6.12 -1.04
CA ASP A 332 -24.35 -7.47 -1.39
C ASP A 332 -22.90 -7.43 -1.87
N SER A 333 -22.05 -8.23 -1.24
CA SER A 333 -20.67 -8.45 -1.69
C SER A 333 -19.87 -7.14 -1.88
N GLY A 334 -20.11 -6.14 -1.02
CA GLY A 334 -19.49 -4.81 -1.05
C GLY A 334 -20.10 -3.81 -2.04
N ILE A 335 -21.21 -4.16 -2.71
CA ILE A 335 -21.92 -3.28 -3.64
C ILE A 335 -23.23 -2.82 -3.01
N HIS A 336 -23.48 -1.51 -3.03
CA HIS A 336 -24.74 -0.90 -2.66
C HIS A 336 -25.73 -0.98 -3.83
N HIS A 337 -26.70 -1.86 -3.74
CA HIS A 337 -27.76 -2.05 -4.73
C HIS A 337 -28.95 -1.15 -4.40
N VAL A 338 -29.19 -0.16 -5.26
CA VAL A 338 -30.32 0.77 -5.14
C VAL A 338 -31.35 0.43 -6.19
N ARG A 339 -32.58 0.12 -5.78
CA ARG A 339 -33.71 -0.11 -6.69
C ARG A 339 -34.81 0.90 -6.43
N GLY A 340 -35.50 1.31 -7.47
CA GLY A 340 -36.58 2.27 -7.34
C GLY A 340 -37.18 2.67 -8.68
N ASN A 341 -38.22 3.51 -8.64
CA ASN A 341 -38.86 4.02 -9.84
C ASN A 341 -38.23 5.34 -10.29
N PHE A 342 -37.02 5.27 -10.85
CA PHE A 342 -36.33 6.42 -11.44
C PHE A 342 -36.01 6.21 -12.92
N THR A 343 -36.07 7.29 -13.69
CA THR A 343 -35.83 7.28 -15.15
C THR A 343 -34.35 7.40 -15.51
N ASN A 344 -33.55 8.02 -14.64
CA ASN A 344 -32.11 8.16 -14.81
C ASN A 344 -31.38 7.57 -13.58
N PRO A 345 -30.73 6.41 -13.71
CA PRO A 345 -30.02 5.76 -12.59
C PRO A 345 -28.71 6.46 -12.21
N VAL A 346 -28.13 7.29 -13.07
CA VAL A 346 -26.80 7.89 -12.86
C VAL A 346 -26.77 8.88 -11.67
N PRO A 347 -27.70 9.86 -11.57
CA PRO A 347 -27.74 10.76 -10.41
C PRO A 347 -28.02 10.03 -9.09
N VAL A 348 -28.82 8.95 -9.14
CA VAL A 348 -29.12 8.12 -7.98
C VAL A 348 -27.87 7.41 -7.49
N ALA A 349 -27.12 6.75 -8.37
CA ALA A 349 -25.86 6.10 -8.02
C ALA A 349 -24.86 7.11 -7.43
N ALA A 350 -24.76 8.30 -8.01
CA ALA A 350 -23.87 9.36 -7.54
C ALA A 350 -24.26 9.88 -6.15
N ARG A 351 -25.57 10.07 -5.90
CA ARG A 351 -26.10 10.53 -4.61
C ARG A 351 -25.84 9.52 -3.51
N ILE A 352 -26.15 8.25 -3.76
CA ILE A 352 -25.90 7.18 -2.79
C ILE A 352 -24.39 7.03 -2.56
N ALA A 353 -23.56 7.10 -3.61
CA ALA A 353 -22.11 7.05 -3.45
C ALA A 353 -21.59 8.17 -2.55
N GLU A 354 -22.14 9.39 -2.66
CA GLU A 354 -21.79 10.51 -1.77
C GLU A 354 -22.22 10.25 -0.31
N LEU A 355 -23.44 9.75 -0.12
CA LEU A 355 -24.00 9.49 1.20
C LEU A 355 -23.30 8.32 1.92
N VAL A 356 -22.88 7.29 1.19
CA VAL A 356 -22.21 6.11 1.77
C VAL A 356 -20.69 6.19 1.73
N ALA A 357 -20.09 7.11 0.97
CA ALA A 357 -18.64 7.28 0.92
C ALA A 357 -18.03 7.77 2.21
N GLU A 358 -17.19 6.94 2.81
CA GLU A 358 -16.55 7.19 4.09
C GLU A 358 -15.03 7.37 3.91
N GLY A 359 -14.54 8.59 4.10
CA GLY A 359 -13.11 8.88 3.90
C GLY A 359 -12.63 8.56 2.49
N ASP A 360 -11.54 7.80 2.37
CA ASP A 360 -10.95 7.40 1.09
C ASP A 360 -11.29 5.95 0.68
N ALA A 361 -12.17 5.28 1.43
CA ALA A 361 -12.59 3.92 1.08
C ALA A 361 -13.33 3.91 -0.27
N PRO A 362 -13.07 2.91 -1.13
CA PRO A 362 -13.76 2.78 -2.39
C PRO A 362 -15.22 2.41 -2.17
N VAL A 363 -16.12 3.09 -2.87
CA VAL A 363 -17.56 2.80 -2.86
C VAL A 363 -17.99 2.25 -4.20
N MET A 364 -18.81 1.22 -4.18
CA MET A 364 -19.47 0.66 -5.36
C MET A 364 -20.99 0.77 -5.21
N VAL A 365 -21.63 1.48 -6.13
CA VAL A 365 -23.09 1.64 -6.15
C VAL A 365 -23.66 1.16 -7.47
N HIS A 366 -24.61 0.25 -7.41
CA HIS A 366 -25.40 -0.19 -8.55
C HIS A 366 -26.84 0.31 -8.40
N ALA A 367 -27.20 1.33 -9.18
CA ALA A 367 -28.56 1.85 -9.24
C ALA A 367 -29.32 1.22 -10.41
N GLN A 368 -30.45 0.57 -10.11
CA GLN A 368 -31.28 -0.14 -11.08
C GLN A 368 -32.71 0.41 -11.08
N GLY A 369 -33.09 1.04 -12.19
CA GLY A 369 -34.45 1.44 -12.49
C GLY A 369 -35.17 0.44 -13.41
N PRO A 370 -36.44 0.67 -13.77
CA PRO A 370 -37.23 -0.28 -14.54
C PRO A 370 -36.70 -0.55 -15.96
N LYS A 371 -36.01 0.43 -16.57
CA LYS A 371 -35.54 0.38 -17.97
C LYS A 371 -34.06 0.71 -18.15
N ALA A 372 -33.34 1.03 -17.08
CA ALA A 372 -31.97 1.50 -17.13
C ALA A 372 -31.24 1.17 -15.83
N TRP A 373 -29.92 1.06 -15.89
CA TRP A 373 -29.07 0.89 -14.72
C TRP A 373 -27.77 1.71 -14.85
N ALA A 374 -27.15 1.99 -13.71
CA ALA A 374 -25.83 2.59 -13.61
C ALA A 374 -25.02 1.91 -12.50
N LEU A 375 -23.77 1.57 -12.80
CA LEU A 375 -22.76 1.17 -11.85
C LEU A 375 -21.76 2.32 -11.72
N LEU A 376 -21.55 2.78 -10.49
CA LEU A 376 -20.59 3.81 -10.14
C LEU A 376 -19.62 3.24 -9.13
N VAL A 377 -18.32 3.36 -9.44
CA VAL A 377 -17.23 2.97 -8.54
C VAL A 377 -16.42 4.21 -8.24
N TRP A 378 -16.33 4.61 -6.99
CA TRP A 378 -15.65 5.83 -6.58
C TRP A 378 -14.59 5.54 -5.52
N SER A 379 -13.33 5.77 -5.88
CA SER A 379 -12.19 5.75 -4.97
C SER A 379 -11.42 7.05 -5.18
N ARG A 380 -11.50 7.96 -4.22
CA ARG A 380 -11.05 9.35 -4.40
C ARG A 380 -9.60 9.40 -4.90
N PRO A 381 -9.27 10.25 -5.89
CA PRO A 381 -10.15 11.19 -6.60
C PRO A 381 -10.81 10.57 -7.86
N THR A 382 -10.72 9.27 -8.09
CA THR A 382 -11.10 8.60 -9.34
C THR A 382 -12.49 7.99 -9.27
N MET A 383 -13.34 8.27 -10.25
CA MET A 383 -14.70 7.75 -10.33
C MET A 383 -14.95 7.10 -11.68
N LEU A 384 -15.29 5.82 -11.68
CA LEU A 384 -15.69 5.06 -12.86
C LEU A 384 -17.22 5.00 -12.93
N LEU A 385 -17.77 5.21 -14.12
CA LEU A 385 -19.18 5.09 -14.43
C LEU A 385 -19.39 4.14 -15.61
N ALA A 386 -20.30 3.18 -15.41
CA ALA A 386 -20.91 2.36 -16.46
C ALA A 386 -22.42 2.53 -16.37
N SER A 387 -23.10 2.76 -17.49
CA SER A 387 -24.56 2.90 -17.50
C SER A 387 -25.15 2.38 -18.80
N ALA A 388 -26.36 1.81 -18.74
CA ALA A 388 -27.09 1.35 -19.91
C ALA A 388 -28.61 1.58 -19.73
N PRO A 389 -29.38 1.79 -20.82
CA PRO A 389 -28.93 1.89 -22.22
C PRO A 389 -28.37 3.27 -22.58
N ARG A 390 -28.58 4.29 -21.73
CA ARG A 390 -28.03 5.62 -21.94
C ARG A 390 -26.54 5.62 -21.63
N GLY A 391 -25.75 5.90 -22.67
CA GLY A 391 -24.31 6.07 -22.54
C GLY A 391 -23.52 4.78 -22.45
N SER A 392 -24.03 3.62 -22.89
CA SER A 392 -23.47 2.24 -22.89
C SER A 392 -21.97 2.08 -23.16
N ALA A 393 -21.14 2.68 -22.34
CA ALA A 393 -19.70 2.77 -22.44
C ALA A 393 -19.11 3.11 -21.08
N TRP A 394 -17.88 2.68 -20.86
CA TRP A 394 -17.12 3.00 -19.66
C TRP A 394 -16.62 4.44 -19.68
N ARG A 395 -16.79 5.16 -18.57
CA ARG A 395 -16.29 6.53 -18.38
C ARG A 395 -15.53 6.68 -17.08
N LEU A 396 -14.35 7.25 -17.17
CA LEU A 396 -13.50 7.55 -16.01
C LEU A 396 -13.48 9.05 -15.77
N TYR A 397 -13.73 9.46 -14.54
CA TYR A 397 -13.78 10.84 -14.08
C TYR A 397 -12.76 11.09 -12.97
N SER A 398 -12.25 12.32 -12.90
CA SER A 398 -11.53 12.85 -11.76
C SER A 398 -12.44 13.80 -10.98
N VAL A 399 -12.66 13.49 -9.72
CA VAL A 399 -13.56 14.19 -8.80
C VAL A 399 -12.71 14.64 -7.60
N ARG A 400 -12.16 15.85 -7.71
CA ARG A 400 -11.39 16.50 -6.63
C ARG A 400 -12.28 17.47 -5.84
N PRO A 401 -12.07 17.62 -4.51
CA PRO A 401 -12.75 18.65 -3.73
C PRO A 401 -12.61 20.05 -4.37
N PRO A 402 -13.65 20.90 -4.30
CA PRO A 402 -14.91 20.71 -3.59
C PRO A 402 -15.98 19.92 -4.38
N ALA A 403 -15.64 19.33 -5.53
CA ALA A 403 -16.61 18.60 -6.33
C ALA A 403 -16.93 17.21 -5.73
N THR A 404 -18.20 16.83 -5.80
CA THR A 404 -18.72 15.52 -5.39
C THR A 404 -19.26 14.73 -6.59
N PRO A 405 -19.48 13.40 -6.48
CA PRO A 405 -20.14 12.62 -7.51
C PRO A 405 -21.47 13.23 -7.97
N SER A 406 -22.31 13.67 -7.03
CA SER A 406 -23.59 14.32 -7.37
C SER A 406 -23.40 15.64 -8.10
N SER A 407 -22.43 16.47 -7.71
CA SER A 407 -22.12 17.70 -8.44
C SER A 407 -21.64 17.43 -9.88
N ARG A 408 -20.98 16.29 -10.11
CA ARG A 408 -20.45 15.89 -11.42
C ARG A 408 -21.51 15.27 -12.32
N LEU A 409 -22.45 14.52 -11.75
CA LEU A 409 -23.37 13.67 -12.49
C LEU A 409 -24.85 14.04 -12.31
N GLY A 410 -25.17 15.12 -11.59
CA GLY A 410 -26.55 15.53 -11.28
C GLY A 410 -27.29 16.31 -12.37
N GLY A 411 -26.62 16.70 -13.47
CA GLY A 411 -27.23 17.47 -14.56
C GLY A 411 -28.05 16.64 -15.56
N GLU A 412 -28.73 17.34 -16.49
CA GLU A 412 -29.37 16.67 -17.65
C GLU A 412 -28.29 16.19 -18.62
N GLY A 413 -28.01 14.88 -18.58
CA GLY A 413 -27.05 14.22 -19.47
C GLY A 413 -25.75 13.84 -18.77
N LEU A 414 -24.84 13.20 -19.52
CA LEU A 414 -23.55 12.76 -18.99
C LEU A 414 -22.54 13.91 -19.08
N SER A 415 -22.04 14.33 -17.93
CA SER A 415 -21.07 15.42 -17.85
C SER A 415 -19.76 15.10 -18.56
N GLN A 416 -19.17 16.12 -19.19
CA GLN A 416 -17.80 16.10 -19.72
C GLN A 416 -16.81 16.72 -18.73
N VAL A 417 -17.29 17.40 -17.69
CA VAL A 417 -16.43 18.14 -16.76
C VAL A 417 -15.77 17.16 -15.79
N GLY A 418 -14.43 17.12 -15.82
CA GLY A 418 -13.65 16.15 -15.05
C GLY A 418 -13.63 14.76 -15.69
N LEU A 419 -14.19 14.58 -16.91
CA LEU A 419 -14.05 13.35 -17.66
C LEU A 419 -12.59 13.18 -18.07
N VAL A 420 -11.94 12.16 -17.53
CA VAL A 420 -10.57 11.78 -17.90
C VAL A 420 -10.61 11.03 -19.22
N ARG A 421 -11.57 10.10 -19.37
CA ARG A 421 -11.66 9.27 -20.56
C ARG A 421 -13.05 8.69 -20.76
N THR A 422 -13.49 8.65 -22.02
CA THR A 422 -14.49 7.68 -22.49
C THR A 422 -13.76 6.56 -23.21
N SER A 423 -14.11 5.32 -22.89
CA SER A 423 -13.39 4.17 -23.41
C SER A 423 -14.15 3.47 -24.55
N ALA A 424 -14.79 2.35 -24.24
CA ALA A 424 -15.35 1.40 -25.18
C ALA A 424 -16.77 1.04 -24.72
N PRO A 425 -17.61 0.52 -25.63
CA PRO A 425 -18.91 -0.02 -25.25
C PRO A 425 -18.79 -1.07 -24.14
N LEU A 426 -19.79 -1.20 -23.28
CA LEU A 426 -19.74 -2.12 -22.12
C LEU A 426 -19.53 -3.59 -22.49
N HIS A 427 -19.87 -4.00 -23.72
CA HIS A 427 -19.64 -5.36 -24.23
C HIS A 427 -18.22 -5.61 -24.76
N ARG A 428 -17.33 -4.61 -24.66
CA ARG A 428 -15.92 -4.73 -25.03
C ARG A 428 -15.04 -4.44 -23.82
N ALA A 429 -13.84 -5.00 -23.83
CA ALA A 429 -12.83 -4.67 -22.85
C ALA A 429 -12.62 -3.13 -22.80
N PRO A 430 -12.61 -2.54 -21.60
CA PRO A 430 -12.34 -1.12 -21.45
C PRO A 430 -10.86 -0.81 -21.70
N HIS A 431 -10.56 0.47 -21.80
CA HIS A 431 -9.24 1.02 -21.98
C HIS A 431 -8.37 0.70 -20.77
N ARG A 432 -7.07 0.56 -20.99
CA ARG A 432 -6.09 0.20 -19.95
C ARG A 432 -6.20 1.04 -18.67
N ASP A 433 -6.45 2.35 -18.77
CA ASP A 433 -6.64 3.23 -17.60
C ASP A 433 -7.79 2.80 -16.68
N ILE A 434 -8.87 2.24 -17.24
CA ILE A 434 -10.00 1.72 -16.47
C ILE A 434 -9.67 0.36 -15.88
N ILE A 435 -8.97 -0.49 -16.64
CA ILE A 435 -8.48 -1.79 -16.15
C ILE A 435 -7.56 -1.56 -14.95
N ALA A 436 -6.56 -0.68 -15.09
CA ALA A 436 -5.63 -0.34 -14.02
C ALA A 436 -6.35 0.21 -12.78
N PHE A 437 -7.35 1.07 -12.97
CA PHE A 437 -8.18 1.55 -11.85
C PHE A 437 -8.91 0.41 -11.14
N LEU A 438 -9.54 -0.51 -11.87
CA LEU A 438 -10.24 -1.64 -11.28
C LEU A 438 -9.28 -2.61 -10.57
N ASP A 439 -8.09 -2.81 -11.13
CA ASP A 439 -7.05 -3.63 -10.52
C ASP A 439 -6.61 -3.06 -9.16
N THR A 440 -6.55 -1.73 -8.99
CA THR A 440 -6.25 -1.11 -7.68
C THR A 440 -7.30 -1.44 -6.61
N LEU A 441 -8.49 -1.85 -7.05
CA LEU A 441 -9.60 -2.25 -6.18
C LEU A 441 -9.71 -3.78 -6.03
N GLY A 442 -8.75 -4.54 -6.58
CA GLY A 442 -8.77 -5.99 -6.56
C GLY A 442 -9.94 -6.60 -7.33
N THR A 443 -10.42 -5.92 -8.38
CA THR A 443 -11.54 -6.40 -9.21
C THR A 443 -11.27 -6.13 -10.68
N ASP A 444 -12.12 -6.66 -11.56
CA ASP A 444 -12.03 -6.46 -13.00
C ASP A 444 -13.40 -6.13 -13.61
N HIS A 445 -13.38 -5.69 -14.86
CA HIS A 445 -14.57 -5.22 -15.56
C HIS A 445 -15.58 -6.34 -15.88
N ILE A 446 -15.13 -7.59 -16.03
CA ILE A 446 -16.01 -8.75 -16.23
C ILE A 446 -16.71 -9.07 -14.92
N THR A 447 -15.95 -9.23 -13.83
CA THR A 447 -16.47 -9.48 -12.49
C THR A 447 -17.51 -8.43 -12.09
N LEU A 448 -17.24 -7.14 -12.34
CA LEU A 448 -18.21 -6.07 -12.06
C LEU A 448 -19.49 -6.19 -12.90
N LEU A 449 -19.37 -6.49 -14.20
CA LEU A 449 -20.53 -6.64 -15.09
C LEU A 449 -21.34 -7.92 -14.78
N GLU A 450 -20.72 -8.98 -14.31
CA GLU A 450 -21.39 -10.19 -13.81
C GLU A 450 -22.21 -9.88 -12.55
N LYS A 451 -21.59 -9.19 -11.58
CA LYS A 451 -22.25 -8.80 -10.32
C LYS A 451 -23.48 -7.90 -10.53
N VAL A 452 -23.48 -7.06 -11.57
CA VAL A 452 -24.66 -6.24 -11.92
C VAL A 452 -25.61 -6.93 -12.92
N GLY A 453 -25.38 -8.20 -13.26
CA GLY A 453 -26.25 -8.99 -14.12
C GLY A 453 -26.28 -8.54 -15.58
N PHE A 454 -25.22 -7.86 -16.06
CA PHE A 454 -25.14 -7.39 -17.44
C PHE A 454 -24.76 -8.52 -18.42
N LEU A 455 -23.84 -9.42 -18.01
CA LEU A 455 -23.35 -10.51 -18.87
C LEU A 455 -24.27 -11.75 -18.89
N GLY A 456 -25.20 -11.86 -17.94
CA GLY A 456 -26.16 -12.96 -17.85
C GLY A 456 -27.43 -12.80 -18.70
N LYS A 457 -27.57 -11.69 -19.43
CA LYS A 457 -28.71 -11.46 -20.34
C LYS A 457 -28.30 -11.88 -21.76
N THR A 458 -28.82 -13.02 -22.22
CA THR A 458 -28.85 -13.35 -23.64
C THR A 458 -29.47 -12.17 -24.39
N LEU A 459 -28.71 -11.53 -25.29
CA LEU A 459 -29.17 -10.42 -26.13
C LEU A 459 -30.38 -10.81 -26.98
#